data_AF-X1NV69-F1
#
_entry.id   AF-X1NV69-F1
#
_cell.length_a   1.000
_cell.length_b   1.000
_cell.length_c   1.000
_cell.angle_alpha   90.00
_cell.angle_beta   90.00
_cell.angle_gamma   90.00
#
_symmetry.space_group_name_H-M   'P 1'
#
loop_
_entity.id
_entity.type
_entity.pdbx_description
1 polymer ?
#
loop_
_entity_poly.entity_id
_entity_poly.type
_entity_poly.pdbx_seq_one_letter_code
_entity_poly.pdbx_strand_id
1 'polypeptide(L)'
;TTQIIQTREIDVFKPLVIIFTRVEGGTASNVIPTTVKLGGSIRYLCEDGEGDEKKFERVIAGVCKAHRAKYELKFIHSNRMLSNDPGMAELVRITAEKIVRSQDDIASDVRTMAGEDFAEFALRVPCAFG
;
A
#
# COMPACT_ATOMS: atom_id res chain seq x y z
N THR A 1 5.42 -6.50 15.38
CA THR A 1 4.17 -6.10 16.09
C THR A 1 3.10 -5.60 15.13
N THR A 2 3.39 -4.64 14.24
CA THR A 2 2.41 -4.16 13.23
C THR A 2 2.00 -5.24 12.21
N GLN A 3 2.83 -6.26 12.00
CA GLN A 3 2.53 -7.43 11.17
C GLN A 3 1.25 -8.18 11.59
N ILE A 4 0.82 -8.07 12.86
CA ILE A 4 -0.42 -8.72 13.31
C ILE A 4 -1.65 -8.19 12.56
N ILE A 5 -1.63 -6.91 12.17
CA ILE A 5 -2.69 -6.30 11.38
C ILE A 5 -2.82 -7.06 10.06
N GLN A 6 -1.72 -7.17 9.32
CA GLN A 6 -1.66 -7.83 8.01
C GLN A 6 -2.05 -9.32 8.05
N THR A 7 -1.85 -10.00 9.18
CA THR A 7 -2.00 -11.47 9.27
C THR A 7 -3.24 -11.94 10.02
N ARG A 8 -3.87 -11.08 10.83
CA ARG A 8 -4.97 -11.48 11.74
C ARG A 8 -6.18 -10.54 11.72
N GLU A 9 -6.05 -9.32 11.21
CA GLU A 9 -7.11 -8.30 11.31
C GLU A 9 -7.56 -7.72 9.97
N ILE A 10 -6.96 -8.19 8.88
CA ILE A 10 -7.27 -7.79 7.52
C ILE A 10 -7.93 -8.97 6.80
N ASP A 11 -8.97 -8.65 6.02
CA ASP A 11 -9.61 -9.60 5.13
C ASP A 11 -8.60 -10.08 4.07
N VAL A 12 -8.45 -11.39 3.93
CA VAL A 12 -7.54 -12.00 2.96
C VAL A 12 -7.85 -11.60 1.52
N PHE A 13 -9.08 -11.19 1.22
CA PHE A 13 -9.48 -10.69 -0.10
C PHE A 13 -9.21 -9.19 -0.32
N LYS A 14 -8.84 -8.45 0.73
CA LYS A 14 -8.46 -7.02 0.68
C LYS A 14 -7.02 -6.85 1.18
N PRO A 15 -6.01 -7.22 0.38
CA PRO A 15 -4.64 -7.27 0.84
C PRO A 15 -4.12 -5.89 1.24
N LEU A 16 -3.35 -5.88 2.34
CA LEU A 16 -2.75 -4.70 2.93
C LEU A 16 -1.29 -4.99 3.27
N VAL A 17 -0.40 -4.07 2.91
CA VAL A 17 1.04 -4.17 3.24
C VAL A 17 1.46 -2.96 4.05
N ILE A 18 2.05 -3.21 5.23
CA ILE A 18 2.73 -2.18 6.03
C ILE A 18 4.22 -2.46 5.97
N ILE A 19 4.99 -1.49 5.50
CA ILE A 19 6.44 -1.57 5.40
C ILE A 19 7.09 -0.33 5.98
N PHE A 20 8.13 -0.53 6.80
CA PHE A 20 9.02 0.54 7.22
C PHE A 20 10.27 0.49 6.34
N THR A 21 10.55 1.59 5.66
CA THR A 21 11.69 1.75 4.74
C THR A 21 12.75 2.68 5.30
N ARG A 22 12.48 3.35 6.41
CA ARG A 22 13.39 4.28 7.08
C ARG A 22 13.32 4.13 8.59
N VAL A 23 14.49 4.00 9.21
CA VAL A 23 14.67 3.96 10.66
C VAL A 23 15.86 4.85 11.01
N GLU A 24 15.63 5.89 11.79
CA GLU A 24 16.66 6.85 12.21
C GLU A 24 16.59 7.02 13.73
N GLY A 25 17.69 6.80 14.45
CA GLY A 25 17.73 6.98 15.89
C GLY A 25 19.15 6.87 16.46
N GLY A 26 19.43 7.70 17.46
CA GLY A 26 20.74 7.75 18.11
C GLY A 26 21.81 8.47 17.30
N THR A 27 22.89 8.83 17.99
CA THR A 27 24.03 9.56 17.41
C THR A 27 25.38 8.97 17.80
N ALA A 28 25.41 8.08 18.79
CA ALA A 28 26.61 7.43 19.30
C ALA A 28 26.28 6.01 19.79
N SER A 29 27.28 5.12 19.79
CA SER A 29 27.13 3.71 20.20
C SER A 29 26.93 3.51 21.70
N ASN A 30 27.23 4.53 22.51
CA ASN A 30 27.19 4.49 23.98
C ASN A 30 26.14 5.43 24.60
N VAL A 31 25.29 6.06 23.79
CA VAL A 31 24.22 6.95 24.26
C VAL A 31 22.88 6.36 23.89
N ILE A 32 22.01 6.19 24.89
CA ILE A 32 20.65 5.71 24.66
C ILE A 32 19.87 6.81 23.92
N PRO A 33 19.30 6.53 22.73
CA PRO A 33 18.53 7.51 21.99
C PRO A 33 17.24 7.89 22.72
N THR A 34 16.95 9.19 22.78
CA THR A 34 15.70 9.72 23.34
C THR A 34 14.55 9.72 22.34
N THR A 35 14.83 9.56 21.04
CA THR A 35 13.84 9.57 19.96
C THR A 35 14.32 8.71 18.80
N VAL A 36 13.36 8.02 18.16
CA VAL A 36 13.55 7.27 16.92
C VAL A 36 12.48 7.74 15.94
N LYS A 37 12.87 8.01 14.70
CA LYS A 37 11.97 8.34 13.59
C LYS A 37 11.84 7.13 12.68
N LEU A 38 10.59 6.74 12.41
CA LEU A 38 10.26 5.68 11.49
C LEU A 38 9.55 6.28 10.27
N GLY A 39 9.90 5.79 9.08
CA GLY A 39 9.24 6.15 7.82
C GLY A 39 8.93 4.90 7.01
N GLY A 40 7.83 4.93 6.26
CA GLY A 40 7.32 3.77 5.57
C GLY A 40 6.04 4.07 4.80
N SER A 41 5.41 3.02 4.28
CA SER A 41 4.13 3.11 3.58
C SER A 41 3.16 2.04 4.08
N ILE A 42 1.88 2.38 4.09
CA ILE A 42 0.78 1.42 4.17
C ILE A 42 0.12 1.42 2.79
N ARG A 43 -0.03 0.24 2.19
CA ARG A 43 -0.58 0.07 0.84
C ARG A 43 -1.78 -0.86 0.89
N TYR A 44 -2.80 -0.52 0.11
CA TYR A 44 -4.06 -1.23 0.03
C TYR A 44 -4.35 -1.56 -1.43
N LEU A 45 -4.94 -2.73 -1.67
CA LEU A 45 -5.53 -3.07 -2.95
C LEU A 45 -7.06 -3.11 -2.87
N CYS A 46 -7.64 -2.10 -2.26
CA CYS A 46 -9.08 -1.91 -2.13
C CYS A 46 -9.40 -0.42 -1.96
N GLU A 47 -10.61 -0.02 -2.36
CA GLU A 47 -11.06 1.38 -2.28
C GLU A 47 -11.33 1.84 -0.83
N ASP A 48 -11.63 0.91 0.09
CA ASP A 48 -12.03 1.22 1.47
C ASP A 48 -10.86 1.24 2.49
N GLY A 49 -9.61 1.22 2.02
CA GLY A 49 -8.42 0.99 2.88
C GLY A 49 -8.18 2.02 3.98
N GLU A 50 -8.76 3.22 3.89
CA GLU A 50 -8.57 4.32 4.86
C GLU A 50 -8.99 3.96 6.30
N GLY A 51 -9.88 2.97 6.48
CA GLY A 51 -10.32 2.52 7.81
C GLY A 51 -9.23 1.84 8.66
N ASP A 52 -8.15 1.36 8.05
CA ASP A 52 -7.12 0.58 8.74
C ASP A 52 -6.04 1.44 9.42
N GLU A 53 -5.98 2.74 9.14
CA GLU A 53 -5.09 3.68 9.83
C GLU A 53 -5.34 3.66 11.35
N LYS A 54 -6.61 3.53 11.75
CA LYS A 54 -7.00 3.40 13.16
C LYS A 54 -6.48 2.11 13.79
N LYS A 55 -6.44 1.00 13.04
CA LYS A 55 -5.86 -0.26 13.52
C LYS A 55 -4.35 -0.11 13.71
N PHE A 56 -3.68 0.57 12.78
CA PHE A 56 -2.27 0.88 12.89
C PHE A 56 -1.97 1.75 14.11
N GLU A 57 -2.68 2.86 14.26
CA GLU A 57 -2.51 3.76 15.40
C GLU A 57 -2.76 3.04 16.73
N ARG A 58 -3.80 2.20 16.83
CA ARG A 58 -4.08 1.40 18.03
C ARG A 58 -2.88 0.55 18.45
N VAL A 59 -2.19 -0.08 17.49
CA VAL A 59 -0.99 -0.88 17.77
C VAL A 59 0.16 0.01 18.23
N ILE A 60 0.41 1.14 17.57
CA ILE A 60 1.47 2.08 17.95
C ILE A 60 1.22 2.62 19.36
N ALA A 61 0.01 3.08 19.65
CA ALA A 61 -0.39 3.56 20.96
C ALA A 61 -0.19 2.50 22.05
N GLY A 62 -0.57 1.25 21.78
CA GLY A 62 -0.37 0.13 22.70
C GLY A 62 1.11 -0.12 23.02
N VAL A 63 1.96 -0.17 22.00
CA VAL A 63 3.42 -0.35 22.16
C VAL A 63 4.02 0.81 22.95
N CYS A 64 3.74 2.05 22.57
CA CYS A 64 4.27 3.23 23.26
C CYS A 64 3.81 3.29 24.72
N LYS A 65 2.53 2.99 25.01
CA LYS A 65 2.01 2.92 26.37
C LYS A 65 2.73 1.87 27.20
N ALA A 66 2.94 0.67 26.66
CA ALA A 66 3.65 -0.41 27.36
C ALA A 66 5.10 -0.03 27.72
N HIS A 67 5.76 0.76 26.87
CA HIS A 67 7.14 1.20 27.06
C HIS A 67 7.27 2.59 27.72
N ARG A 68 6.18 3.21 28.17
CA ARG A 68 6.15 4.58 28.73
C ARG A 68 6.75 5.63 27.77
N ALA A 69 6.59 5.40 26.47
CA ALA A 69 7.01 6.31 25.42
C ALA A 69 5.83 7.15 24.91
N LYS A 70 6.14 8.30 24.32
CA LYS A 70 5.19 9.11 23.53
C LYS A 70 5.43 8.85 22.04
N TYR A 71 4.41 9.10 21.22
CA TYR A 71 4.52 9.04 19.77
C TYR A 71 3.85 10.24 19.13
N GLU A 72 4.33 10.58 17.95
CA GLU A 72 3.64 11.44 16.99
C GLU A 72 3.47 10.62 15.71
N LEU A 73 2.25 10.59 15.17
CA LEU A 73 1.92 9.83 13.98
C LEU A 73 1.33 10.76 12.94
N LYS A 74 1.87 10.69 11.72
CA LYS A 74 1.39 11.47 10.57
C LYS A 74 1.20 10.53 9.39
N PHE A 75 -0.02 10.43 8.90
CA PHE A 75 -0.32 9.79 7.63
C PHE A 75 -0.21 10.82 6.51
N ILE A 76 0.45 10.44 5.42
CA ILE A 76 0.54 11.23 4.19
C ILE A 76 -0.13 10.37 3.12
N HIS A 77 -1.30 10.79 2.68
CA HIS A 77 -2.05 10.10 1.65
C HIS A 77 -1.38 10.38 0.30
N SER A 78 -0.94 9.32 -0.38
CA SER A 78 -0.40 9.36 -1.74
C SER A 78 -1.53 9.10 -2.76
N ASN A 79 -1.16 8.62 -3.95
CA ASN A 79 -2.10 8.25 -5.01
C ASN A 79 -3.09 7.18 -4.55
N ARG A 80 -4.27 7.21 -5.17
CA ARG A 80 -5.27 6.14 -5.04
C ARG A 80 -4.82 4.86 -5.74
N MET A 81 -5.57 3.79 -5.52
CA MET A 81 -5.39 2.52 -6.23
C MET A 81 -5.60 2.74 -7.74
N LEU A 82 -4.63 2.31 -8.55
CA LEU A 82 -4.81 2.23 -9.99
C LEU A 82 -5.79 1.10 -10.32
N SER A 83 -6.94 1.45 -10.88
CA SER A 83 -7.94 0.51 -11.38
C SER A 83 -8.22 0.85 -12.84
N ASN A 84 -8.08 -0.14 -13.72
CA ASN A 84 -8.40 0.05 -15.13
C ASN A 84 -9.92 0.11 -15.33
N ASP A 85 -10.34 0.98 -16.24
CA ASP A 85 -11.71 0.96 -16.74
C ASP A 85 -11.98 -0.38 -17.46
N PRO A 86 -13.06 -1.12 -17.13
CA PRO A 86 -13.32 -2.42 -17.73
C PRO A 86 -13.46 -2.39 -19.27
N GLY A 87 -14.04 -1.31 -19.82
CA GLY A 87 -14.20 -1.16 -21.26
C GLY A 87 -12.87 -0.91 -21.96
N MET A 88 -12.02 -0.05 -21.39
CA MET A 88 -10.69 0.22 -21.91
C MET A 88 -9.76 -0.99 -21.78
N ALA A 89 -9.83 -1.71 -20.67
CA ALA A 89 -9.06 -2.94 -20.47
C ALA A 89 -9.43 -4.00 -21.53
N GLU A 90 -10.73 -4.18 -21.79
CA GLU A 90 -11.21 -5.11 -22.81
C GLU A 90 -10.80 -4.69 -24.22
N LEU A 91 -10.84 -3.39 -24.52
CA LEU A 91 -10.37 -2.86 -25.80
C LEU A 91 -8.88 -3.16 -26.04
N VAL A 92 -8.04 -2.96 -25.02
CA VAL A 92 -6.61 -3.29 -25.08
C VAL A 92 -6.43 -4.79 -25.28
N ARG A 93 -7.16 -5.62 -24.55
CA ARG A 93 -7.11 -7.09 -24.62
C ARG A 93 -7.43 -7.61 -26.03
N ILE A 94 -8.58 -7.23 -26.59
CA ILE A 94 -9.00 -7.64 -27.94
C ILE A 94 -8.01 -7.17 -29.01
N THR A 95 -7.40 -6.00 -28.81
CA THR A 95 -6.40 -5.48 -29.75
C THR A 95 -5.10 -6.28 -29.67
N ALA A 96 -4.64 -6.62 -28.47
CA ALA A 96 -3.45 -7.43 -28.25
C ALA A 96 -3.60 -8.84 -28.85
N GLU A 97 -4.78 -9.47 -28.70
CA GLU A 97 -5.07 -10.81 -29.25
C GLU A 97 -4.85 -10.93 -30.76
N LYS A 98 -4.94 -9.83 -31.50
CA LYS A 98 -4.71 -9.80 -32.96
C LYS A 98 -3.23 -9.79 -33.34
N ILE A 99 -2.35 -9.48 -32.38
CA ILE A 99 -0.93 -9.21 -32.61
C ILE A 99 -0.05 -10.29 -31.99
N VAL A 100 -0.40 -10.76 -30.79
CA VAL A 100 0.37 -11.78 -30.06
C VAL A 100 0.27 -13.14 -30.74
N ARG A 101 1.30 -13.99 -30.51
CA ARG A 101 1.37 -15.32 -31.11
C ARG A 101 0.54 -16.35 -30.34
N SER A 102 0.47 -16.22 -29.02
CA SER A 102 -0.38 -17.02 -28.15
C SER A 102 -1.28 -16.13 -27.30
N GLN A 103 -2.51 -16.57 -27.04
CA GLN A 103 -3.37 -15.90 -26.06
C GLN A 103 -2.81 -16.00 -24.64
N ASP A 104 -1.98 -17.01 -24.36
CA ASP A 104 -1.29 -17.15 -23.07
C ASP A 104 -0.28 -16.01 -22.82
N ASP A 105 0.11 -15.27 -23.85
CA ASP A 105 0.99 -14.10 -23.71
C ASP A 105 0.25 -12.87 -23.14
N ILE A 106 -1.09 -12.94 -23.01
CA ILE A 106 -1.92 -11.87 -22.46
C ILE A 106 -2.29 -12.22 -21.02
N ALA A 107 -1.61 -11.55 -20.08
CA ALA A 107 -1.94 -11.70 -18.68
C ALA A 107 -3.33 -11.09 -18.38
N SER A 108 -4.13 -11.81 -17.60
CA SER A 108 -5.43 -11.36 -17.08
C SER A 108 -5.40 -11.32 -15.55
N ASP A 109 -6.25 -10.49 -14.96
CA ASP A 109 -6.42 -10.36 -13.51
C ASP A 109 -5.15 -10.04 -12.72
N VAL A 110 -4.18 -9.36 -13.34
CA VAL A 110 -2.94 -8.96 -12.69
C VAL A 110 -3.22 -7.91 -11.62
N ARG A 111 -2.77 -8.20 -10.41
CA ARG A 111 -2.88 -7.33 -9.25
C ARG A 111 -1.49 -7.12 -8.65
N THR A 112 -1.10 -5.87 -8.47
CA THR A 112 0.21 -5.50 -7.92
C THR A 112 0.07 -4.53 -6.75
N MET A 113 0.99 -4.66 -5.78
CA MET A 113 1.12 -3.72 -4.66
C MET A 113 2.09 -2.57 -4.97
N ALA A 114 2.59 -2.49 -6.21
CA ALA A 114 3.36 -1.36 -6.68
C ALA A 114 2.45 -0.11 -6.75
N GLY A 115 2.93 1.01 -6.22
CA GLY A 115 2.27 2.29 -6.44
C GLY A 115 2.60 2.80 -7.83
N GLU A 116 1.61 3.35 -8.52
CA GLU A 116 1.73 3.89 -9.88
C GLU A 116 1.03 5.25 -9.95
N ASP A 117 1.70 6.25 -10.53
CA ASP A 117 1.20 7.62 -10.64
C ASP A 117 0.08 7.74 -11.70
N PHE A 118 0.00 6.78 -12.62
CA PHE A 118 -1.09 6.69 -13.59
C PHE A 118 -2.48 6.60 -12.94
N ALA A 119 -2.57 6.18 -11.68
CA ALA A 119 -3.82 6.16 -10.90
C ALA A 119 -4.54 7.52 -10.92
N GLU A 120 -3.81 8.63 -10.88
CA GLU A 120 -4.41 9.97 -10.86
C GLU A 120 -5.08 10.36 -12.19
N PHE A 121 -4.65 9.77 -13.30
CA PHE A 121 -5.31 9.92 -14.60
C PHE A 121 -6.57 9.04 -14.65
N ALA A 122 -6.47 7.81 -14.13
CA ALA A 122 -7.58 6.86 -14.07
C ALA A 122 -8.79 7.35 -13.27
N LEU A 123 -8.56 8.26 -12.31
CA LEU A 123 -9.65 8.90 -11.56
C LEU A 123 -10.46 9.90 -12.40
N ARG A 124 -9.94 10.36 -13.53
CA ARG A 124 -10.52 11.49 -14.30
C ARG A 124 -11.10 11.06 -15.62
N VAL A 125 -10.54 10.01 -16.24
CA VAL A 125 -10.96 9.52 -17.55
C VAL A 125 -10.88 7.99 -17.59
N PRO A 126 -11.75 7.32 -18.36
CA PRO A 126 -11.60 5.89 -18.64
C PRO A 126 -10.24 5.61 -19.27
N CYS A 127 -9.44 4.76 -18.64
CA CYS A 127 -8.11 4.39 -19.13
C CYS A 127 -7.75 2.95 -18.77
N ALA A 128 -6.73 2.42 -19.45
CA ALA A 128 -6.11 1.15 -19.13
C ALA A 128 -4.58 1.28 -19.12
N PHE A 129 -3.95 0.69 -18.11
CA PHE A 129 -2.51 0.58 -17.92
C PHE A 129 -2.13 -0.89 -17.76
N GLY A 130 -1.04 -1.32 -18.39
CA GLY A 130 -0.57 -2.71 -18.42
C GLY A 130 0.94 -2.81 -18.40
#